data_AF-A0A916I8B2-F1
#
_entry.id   AF-A0A916I8B2-F1
#
_cell.length_a   1.000
_cell.length_b   1.000
_cell.length_c   1.000
_cell.angle_alpha   90.00
_cell.angle_beta   90.00
_cell.angle_gamma   90.00
#
_symmetry.space_group_name_H-M   'P 1'
#
loop_
_entity.id
_entity.type
_entity.pdbx_description
1 polymer ?
#
loop_
_entity_poly.entity_id
_entity_poly.type
_entity_poly.pdbx_seq_one_letter_code
_entity_poly.pdbx_strand_id
1 'polypeptide(L)'
;ITNGTEDRVSGKLAALQAYQLSLAAPAPPAGSFDTAAAARGKLVFEGKAQCITCHSGALFTDANATLHPSSDSAAEPETQSYAARSATKMYRTSPLKGVWQHAPYFHDGSAATLEDVGSVYNAKRGLGLTAQEITDLAQYLKSL
;
A
#
# COMPACT_ATOMS: atom_id res chain seq x y z
N ILE A 1 -14.32 25.58 -21.67
CA ILE A 1 -13.57 24.35 -21.99
C ILE A 1 -14.50 23.48 -22.79
N THR A 2 -14.45 23.59 -24.11
CA THR A 2 -15.21 22.70 -25.01
C THR A 2 -14.44 21.40 -25.02
N ASN A 3 -14.88 20.42 -24.25
CA ASN A 3 -14.38 19.05 -24.41
C ASN A 3 -14.60 18.69 -25.89
N GLY A 4 -13.51 18.53 -26.64
CA GLY A 4 -13.58 18.32 -28.08
C GLY A 4 -14.54 17.18 -28.42
N THR A 5 -15.29 17.33 -29.51
CA THR A 5 -16.22 16.30 -30.01
C THR A 5 -15.50 15.09 -30.64
N GLU A 6 -14.18 15.16 -30.76
CA GLU A 6 -13.32 14.09 -31.26
C GLU A 6 -12.90 13.16 -30.10
N ASP A 7 -13.35 11.92 -30.14
CA ASP A 7 -12.93 10.89 -29.20
C ASP A 7 -11.52 10.39 -29.53
N ARG A 8 -10.54 10.82 -28.74
CA ARG A 8 -9.12 10.41 -28.85
C ARG A 8 -8.72 9.30 -27.87
N VAL A 9 -9.66 8.79 -27.09
CA VAL A 9 -9.40 7.93 -25.92
C VAL A 9 -9.94 6.52 -26.14
N SER A 10 -11.22 6.36 -26.54
CA SER A 10 -11.87 5.04 -26.51
C SER A 10 -11.15 3.99 -27.33
N GLY A 11 -10.66 4.35 -28.53
CA GLY A 11 -9.89 3.45 -29.40
C GLY A 11 -8.54 2.99 -28.83
N LYS A 12 -8.03 3.64 -27.78
CA LYS A 12 -6.75 3.31 -27.12
C LYS A 12 -6.94 2.53 -25.83
N LEU A 13 -8.15 2.52 -25.25
CA LEU A 13 -8.40 1.97 -23.92
C LEU A 13 -8.01 0.49 -23.81
N ALA A 14 -8.38 -0.33 -24.80
CA ALA A 14 -8.05 -1.77 -24.77
C ALA A 14 -6.53 -2.01 -24.78
N ALA A 15 -5.77 -1.27 -25.59
CA ALA A 15 -4.32 -1.39 -25.65
C ALA A 15 -3.63 -0.89 -24.38
N LEU A 16 -4.11 0.22 -23.81
CA LEU A 16 -3.61 0.76 -22.55
C LEU A 16 -3.89 -0.17 -21.37
N GLN A 17 -5.10 -0.75 -21.31
CA GLN A 17 -5.45 -1.75 -20.30
C GLN A 17 -4.56 -3.00 -20.43
N ALA A 18 -4.39 -3.52 -21.65
CA ALA A 18 -3.51 -4.67 -21.88
C ALA A 18 -2.06 -4.38 -21.46
N TYR A 19 -1.55 -3.19 -21.78
CA TYR A 19 -0.23 -2.75 -21.34
C TYR A 19 -0.15 -2.69 -19.80
N GLN A 20 -1.10 -2.05 -19.12
CA GLN A 20 -1.11 -1.97 -17.65
C GLN A 20 -1.14 -3.35 -16.99
N LEU A 21 -1.95 -4.29 -17.50
CA LEU A 21 -2.03 -5.65 -16.96
C LEU A 21 -0.77 -6.49 -17.25
N SER A 22 0.04 -6.09 -18.23
CA SER A 22 1.32 -6.74 -18.53
C SER A 22 2.46 -6.31 -17.61
N LEU A 23 2.30 -5.21 -16.87
CA LEU A 23 3.32 -4.69 -15.97
C LEU A 23 3.40 -5.54 -14.69
N ALA A 24 4.46 -6.32 -14.57
CA ALA A 24 4.78 -7.03 -13.35
C ALA A 24 5.38 -6.07 -12.31
N ALA A 25 5.09 -6.33 -11.03
CA ALA A 25 5.80 -5.66 -9.95
C ALA A 25 7.30 -6.00 -10.01
N PRO A 26 8.21 -5.01 -9.97
CA PRO A 26 9.64 -5.27 -10.03
C PRO A 26 10.13 -6.04 -8.80
N ALA A 27 11.07 -6.97 -9.03
CA ALA A 27 11.76 -7.66 -7.94
C ALA A 27 12.64 -6.67 -7.16
N PRO A 28 12.75 -6.82 -5.83
CA PRO A 28 13.65 -5.99 -5.03
C PRO A 28 15.10 -6.16 -5.51
N PRO A 29 15.91 -5.08 -5.57
CA PRO A 29 17.30 -5.18 -5.96
C PRO A 29 18.08 -6.12 -5.04
N ALA A 30 19.05 -6.86 -5.59
CA ALA A 30 19.87 -7.76 -4.79
C ALA A 30 20.59 -6.99 -3.65
N GLY A 31 20.44 -7.46 -2.42
CA GLY A 31 21.04 -6.82 -1.24
C GLY A 31 20.33 -5.55 -0.75
N SER A 32 19.15 -5.19 -1.29
CA SER A 32 18.39 -4.02 -0.84
C SER A 32 17.68 -4.20 0.51
N PHE A 33 17.62 -5.43 1.03
CA PHE A 33 17.01 -5.78 2.30
C PHE A 33 17.79 -6.89 3.02
N ASP A 34 17.65 -6.95 4.34
CA ASP A 34 18.14 -8.04 5.17
C ASP A 34 17.14 -9.21 5.14
N THR A 35 17.56 -10.34 4.57
CA THR A 35 16.72 -11.54 4.41
C THR A 35 16.27 -12.14 5.74
N ALA A 36 17.13 -12.13 6.77
CA ALA A 36 16.79 -12.66 8.08
C ALA A 36 15.81 -11.75 8.82
N ALA A 37 15.99 -10.42 8.70
CA ALA A 37 15.05 -9.45 9.21
C ALA A 37 13.70 -9.52 8.48
N ALA A 38 13.69 -9.65 7.15
CA ALA A 38 12.47 -9.82 6.37
C ALA A 38 11.69 -11.09 6.78
N ALA A 39 12.39 -12.19 7.06
CA ALA A 39 11.74 -13.41 7.56
C ALA A 39 11.06 -13.20 8.93
N ARG A 40 11.69 -12.46 9.85
CA ARG A 40 11.05 -12.07 11.13
C ARG A 40 9.89 -11.09 10.91
N GLY A 41 10.07 -10.13 10.00
CA GLY A 41 9.06 -9.14 9.65
C GLY A 41 7.79 -9.76 9.08
N LYS A 42 7.92 -10.85 8.30
CA LYS A 42 6.78 -11.64 7.82
C LYS A 42 5.95 -12.18 8.98
N LEU A 43 6.60 -12.70 10.03
CA LEU A 43 5.90 -13.21 11.22
C LEU A 43 5.16 -12.09 11.96
N VAL A 44 5.74 -10.89 12.02
CA VAL A 44 5.08 -9.71 12.58
C VAL A 44 3.88 -9.30 11.73
N PHE A 45 4.05 -9.23 10.40
CA PHE A 45 3.03 -8.86 9.42
C PHE A 45 1.80 -9.78 9.46
N GLU A 46 2.03 -11.08 9.56
CA GLU A 46 0.97 -12.10 9.59
C GLU A 46 0.39 -12.31 11.00
N GLY A 47 1.24 -12.17 12.02
CA GLY A 47 0.90 -12.34 13.42
C GLY A 47 0.54 -11.03 14.08
N LYS A 48 1.40 -10.54 14.98
CA LYS A 48 1.09 -9.44 15.91
C LYS A 48 0.51 -8.18 15.26
N ALA A 49 0.99 -7.79 14.07
CA ALA A 49 0.52 -6.59 13.39
C ALA A 49 -0.77 -6.81 12.57
N GLN A 50 -1.14 -8.06 12.29
CA GLN A 50 -2.33 -8.45 11.53
C GLN A 50 -2.48 -7.75 10.16
N CYS A 51 -1.38 -7.27 9.55
CA CYS A 51 -1.39 -6.55 8.28
C CYS A 51 -1.96 -7.40 7.13
N ILE A 52 -1.76 -8.71 7.19
CA ILE A 52 -2.26 -9.68 6.19
C ILE A 52 -3.79 -9.70 6.07
N THR A 53 -4.53 -9.20 7.07
CA THR A 53 -5.99 -9.20 7.06
C THR A 53 -6.59 -8.36 5.92
N CYS A 54 -5.95 -7.25 5.56
CA CYS A 54 -6.30 -6.46 4.37
C CYS A 54 -5.31 -6.70 3.22
N HIS A 55 -4.01 -6.80 3.52
CA HIS A 55 -2.96 -7.00 2.52
C HIS A 55 -2.73 -8.49 2.24
N SER A 56 -3.75 -9.14 1.66
CA SER A 56 -3.81 -10.59 1.48
C SER A 56 -3.58 -11.05 0.03
N GLY A 57 -3.43 -12.36 -0.15
CA GLY A 57 -3.37 -13.00 -1.46
C GLY A 57 -2.11 -12.69 -2.27
N ALA A 58 -2.11 -13.10 -3.53
CA ALA A 58 -0.93 -13.04 -4.40
C ALA A 58 -0.47 -11.61 -4.75
N LEU A 59 -1.34 -10.60 -4.55
CA LEU A 59 -1.05 -9.19 -4.83
C LEU A 59 -0.94 -8.33 -3.56
N PHE A 60 -1.05 -8.94 -2.37
CA PHE A 60 -1.03 -8.23 -1.08
C PHE A 60 -2.09 -7.12 -0.98
N THR A 61 -3.31 -7.44 -1.43
CA THR A 61 -4.46 -6.54 -1.38
C THR A 61 -5.76 -7.33 -1.53
N ASP A 62 -6.79 -6.90 -0.80
CA ASP A 62 -8.17 -7.34 -0.91
C ASP A 62 -9.05 -6.38 -1.73
N ALA A 63 -8.46 -5.40 -2.44
CA ALA A 63 -9.17 -4.28 -3.09
C ALA A 63 -10.26 -4.68 -4.10
N ASN A 64 -10.24 -5.92 -4.61
CA ASN A 64 -11.28 -6.43 -5.51
C ASN A 64 -12.48 -7.05 -4.78
N ALA A 65 -12.38 -7.23 -3.46
CA ALA A 65 -13.41 -7.84 -2.61
C ALA A 65 -13.99 -6.85 -1.60
N THR A 66 -13.15 -5.99 -1.01
CA THR A 66 -13.53 -5.16 0.14
C THR A 66 -13.05 -3.72 -0.03
N LEU A 67 -13.91 -2.78 0.36
CA LEU A 67 -13.55 -1.39 0.63
C LEU A 67 -13.58 -1.16 2.14
N HIS A 68 -12.67 -0.32 2.63
CA HIS A 68 -12.45 -0.09 4.07
C HIS A 68 -12.83 1.35 4.46
N PRO A 69 -13.45 1.56 5.64
CA PRO A 69 -13.77 2.91 6.13
C PRO A 69 -12.51 3.77 6.31
N SER A 70 -12.66 5.10 6.29
CA SER A 70 -11.54 6.04 6.47
C SER A 70 -10.78 5.85 7.78
N SER A 71 -11.46 5.37 8.83
CA SER A 71 -10.84 5.03 10.11
C SER A 71 -9.74 3.98 9.99
N ASP A 72 -9.77 3.11 8.98
CA ASP A 72 -8.76 2.06 8.79
C ASP A 72 -7.47 2.55 8.13
N SER A 73 -7.50 3.68 7.41
CA SER A 73 -6.32 4.27 6.76
C SER A 73 -5.40 4.89 7.80
N ALA A 74 -4.09 4.62 7.73
CA ALA A 74 -3.11 5.25 8.61
C ALA A 74 -2.97 6.78 8.40
N ALA A 75 -3.28 7.28 7.20
CA ALA A 75 -3.20 8.69 6.84
C ALA A 75 -4.53 9.45 7.05
N GLU A 76 -5.26 9.09 8.11
CA GLU A 76 -6.50 9.76 8.53
C GLU A 76 -6.47 10.00 10.06
N PRO A 77 -7.10 11.06 10.59
CA PRO A 77 -7.87 12.07 9.85
C PRO A 77 -6.97 13.09 9.14
N GLU A 78 -7.32 13.46 7.91
CA GLU A 78 -6.78 14.63 7.23
C GLU A 78 -7.81 15.78 7.13
N THR A 79 -7.35 17.03 7.07
CA THR A 79 -8.27 18.18 6.95
C THR A 79 -8.73 18.32 5.50
N GLN A 80 -10.01 17.99 5.32
CA GLN A 80 -10.66 17.50 4.10
C GLN A 80 -10.16 16.13 3.63
N SER A 81 -10.67 15.07 4.28
CA SER A 81 -10.52 13.66 3.88
C SER A 81 -10.64 13.43 2.37
N TYR A 82 -9.69 12.70 1.81
CA TYR A 82 -9.67 12.25 0.43
C TYR A 82 -10.83 11.29 0.18
N ALA A 83 -11.06 10.33 1.07
CA ALA A 83 -12.21 9.44 0.99
C ALA A 83 -13.54 10.21 0.91
N ALA A 84 -13.70 11.30 1.67
CA ALA A 84 -14.94 12.09 1.65
C ALA A 84 -15.30 12.68 0.26
N ARG A 85 -14.34 12.75 -0.67
CA ARG A 85 -14.53 13.22 -2.06
C ARG A 85 -14.88 12.08 -3.03
N SER A 86 -14.74 10.82 -2.60
CA SER A 86 -15.06 9.65 -3.40
C SER A 86 -16.56 9.28 -3.30
N ALA A 87 -17.08 8.60 -4.32
CA ALA A 87 -18.47 8.14 -4.33
C ALA A 87 -18.80 7.19 -3.17
N THR A 88 -17.83 6.37 -2.75
CA THR A 88 -18.00 5.34 -1.73
C THR A 88 -17.64 5.80 -0.32
N LYS A 89 -16.91 6.91 -0.19
CA LYS A 89 -16.36 7.42 1.09
C LYS A 89 -15.45 6.42 1.82
N MET A 90 -14.83 5.52 1.06
CA MET A 90 -14.02 4.41 1.57
C MET A 90 -12.71 4.28 0.79
N TYR A 91 -11.72 3.63 1.39
CA TYR A 91 -10.43 3.35 0.78
C TYR A 91 -10.35 1.92 0.24
N ARG A 92 -9.54 1.75 -0.80
CA ARG A 92 -9.07 0.45 -1.25
C ARG A 92 -7.75 0.14 -0.56
N THR A 93 -7.47 -1.12 -0.29
CA THR A 93 -6.16 -1.54 0.21
C THR A 93 -5.11 -1.45 -0.89
N SER A 94 -4.03 -0.70 -0.71
CA SER A 94 -2.95 -0.61 -1.70
C SER A 94 -2.21 -1.95 -1.83
N PRO A 95 -1.96 -2.46 -3.05
CA PRO A 95 -1.09 -3.63 -3.23
C PRO A 95 0.34 -3.32 -2.74
N LEU A 96 1.00 -4.30 -2.11
CA LEU A 96 2.34 -4.11 -1.54
C LEU A 96 3.49 -4.66 -2.39
N LYS A 97 3.22 -5.38 -3.48
CA LYS A 97 4.30 -5.83 -4.37
C LYS A 97 5.03 -4.63 -4.99
N GLY A 98 6.35 -4.60 -4.86
CA GLY A 98 7.17 -3.48 -5.33
C GLY A 98 7.03 -2.20 -4.50
N VAL A 99 6.49 -2.27 -3.27
CA VAL A 99 6.25 -1.09 -2.42
C VAL A 99 7.53 -0.29 -2.15
N TRP A 100 8.70 -0.95 -2.15
CA TRP A 100 10.01 -0.33 -1.94
C TRP A 100 10.42 0.75 -2.95
N GLN A 101 9.71 0.90 -4.07
CA GLN A 101 10.10 1.83 -5.14
C GLN A 101 9.69 3.28 -4.97
N HIS A 102 8.73 3.59 -4.10
CA HIS A 102 8.04 4.88 -4.17
C HIS A 102 7.75 5.47 -2.80
N ALA A 103 8.80 5.88 -2.10
CA ALA A 103 8.65 6.87 -1.04
C ALA A 103 8.29 8.26 -1.64
N PRO A 104 7.53 9.09 -0.92
CA PRO A 104 6.89 8.82 0.38
C PRO A 104 5.61 7.97 0.24
N TYR A 105 5.18 7.40 1.36
CA TYR A 105 4.06 6.46 1.47
C TYR A 105 2.77 7.13 1.95
N PHE A 106 1.67 6.37 1.85
CA PHE A 106 0.27 6.81 2.01
C PHE A 106 -0.21 7.73 0.89
N HIS A 107 -1.53 7.98 0.85
CA HIS A 107 -2.14 8.80 -0.21
C HIS A 107 -1.80 10.30 -0.07
N ASP A 108 -1.40 10.72 1.12
CA ASP A 108 -1.00 12.10 1.45
C ASP A 108 0.53 12.30 1.49
N GLY A 109 1.32 11.22 1.34
CA GLY A 109 2.77 11.27 1.39
C GLY A 109 3.34 11.55 2.79
N SER A 110 2.58 11.33 3.86
CA SER A 110 2.98 11.68 5.23
C SER A 110 4.07 10.80 5.84
N ALA A 111 4.33 9.60 5.30
CA ALA A 111 5.37 8.70 5.78
C ALA A 111 6.56 8.67 4.81
N ALA A 112 7.75 9.07 5.25
CA ALA A 112 8.94 9.10 4.40
C ALA A 112 9.55 7.71 4.19
N THR A 113 9.41 6.82 5.19
CA THR A 113 10.03 5.49 5.20
C THR A 113 9.01 4.38 5.52
N LEU A 114 9.38 3.12 5.27
CA LEU A 114 8.52 1.97 5.63
C LEU A 114 8.48 1.75 7.14
N GLU A 115 9.54 2.17 7.84
CA GLU A 115 9.60 2.25 9.29
C GLU A 115 8.60 3.29 9.84
N ASP A 116 8.44 4.44 9.16
CA ASP A 116 7.41 5.43 9.49
C ASP A 116 6.00 4.84 9.28
N VAL A 117 5.77 4.12 8.17
CA VAL A 117 4.50 3.42 7.90
C VAL A 117 4.16 2.48 9.05
N GLY A 118 5.12 1.63 9.46
CA GLY A 118 4.94 0.72 10.59
C GLY A 118 4.67 1.45 11.90
N SER A 119 5.36 2.56 12.15
CA SER A 119 5.20 3.39 13.35
C SER A 119 3.82 4.06 13.43
N VAL A 120 3.32 4.60 12.31
CA VAL A 120 1.98 5.21 12.24
C VAL A 120 0.90 4.17 12.50
N TYR A 121 0.97 2.99 11.88
CA TYR A 121 0.01 1.91 12.16
C TYR A 121 0.12 1.40 13.59
N ASN A 122 1.34 1.27 14.14
CA ASN A 122 1.56 0.85 15.51
C ASN A 122 0.87 1.78 16.51
N ALA A 123 1.03 3.11 16.32
CA ALA A 123 0.38 4.11 17.14
C ALA A 123 -1.15 4.11 16.95
N LYS A 124 -1.61 4.13 15.69
CA LYS A 124 -3.04 4.25 15.38
C LYS A 124 -3.87 3.05 15.83
N ARG A 125 -3.33 1.83 15.69
CA ARG A 125 -4.02 0.58 16.03
C ARG A 125 -3.63 0.01 17.39
N GLY A 126 -2.71 0.65 18.11
CA GLY A 126 -2.24 0.18 19.42
C GLY A 126 -1.61 -1.21 19.36
N LEU A 127 -0.82 -1.48 18.31
CA LEU A 127 -0.29 -2.83 18.03
C LEU A 127 0.79 -3.30 19.03
N GLY A 128 1.38 -2.36 19.78
CA GLY A 128 2.42 -2.65 20.76
C GLY A 128 3.71 -3.20 20.14
N LEU A 129 4.00 -2.86 18.88
CA LEU A 129 5.23 -3.25 18.20
C LEU A 129 6.44 -2.55 18.82
N THR A 130 7.51 -3.32 19.01
CA THR A 130 8.82 -2.81 19.40
C THR A 130 9.52 -2.16 18.20
N ALA A 131 10.57 -1.36 18.46
CA ALA A 131 11.39 -0.78 17.41
C ALA A 131 12.01 -1.85 16.48
N GLN A 132 12.39 -3.01 17.03
CA GLN A 132 12.91 -4.12 16.25
C GLN A 132 11.83 -4.73 15.35
N GLU A 133 10.61 -4.92 15.86
CA GLU A 133 9.51 -5.45 15.06
C GLU A 133 9.13 -4.51 13.91
N ILE A 134 9.17 -3.20 14.12
CA ILE A 134 8.94 -2.20 13.05
C ILE A 134 10.07 -2.26 12.00
N THR A 135 11.32 -2.37 12.44
CA THR A 135 12.47 -2.50 11.54
C THR A 135 12.38 -3.78 10.70
N ASP A 136 12.06 -4.90 11.34
CA ASP A 136 11.89 -6.20 10.67
C ASP A 136 10.71 -6.14 9.68
N LEU A 137 9.59 -5.53 10.08
CA LEU A 137 8.44 -5.30 9.20
C LEU A 137 8.81 -4.48 7.96
N ALA A 138 9.59 -3.41 8.11
CA ALA A 138 10.07 -2.63 6.99
C ALA A 138 10.97 -3.44 6.06
N GLN A 139 11.82 -4.33 6.58
CA GLN A 139 12.63 -5.24 5.76
C GLN A 139 11.76 -6.25 5.01
N TYR A 140 10.68 -6.75 5.62
CA TYR A 140 9.72 -7.59 4.93
C TYR A 140 9.05 -6.85 3.78
N LEU A 141 8.55 -5.62 4.01
CA LEU A 141 7.97 -4.79 2.97
C LEU A 141 8.96 -4.48 1.84
N LYS A 142 10.25 -4.27 2.15
CA LYS A 142 11.31 -4.11 1.14
C LYS A 142 11.52 -5.35 0.26
N SER A 143 11.13 -6.53 0.74
CA SER A 143 11.29 -7.79 0.01
C SER A 143 10.13 -8.12 -0.95
N LEU A 144 9.03 -7.35 -0.89
CA LEU A 144 7.82 -7.57 -1.70
C LEU A 144 7.87 -6.86 -3.06
#